data_AF-A0A8S9YCW9-F1
#
_entry.id   AF-A0A8S9YCW9-F1
#
_cell.length_a   1.000
_cell.length_b   1.000
_cell.length_c   1.000
_cell.angle_alpha   90.00
_cell.angle_beta   90.00
_cell.angle_gamma   90.00
#
_symmetry.space_group_name_H-M   'P 1'
#
loop_
_entity.id
_entity.type
_entity.pdbx_description
1 polymer ?
#
loop_
_entity_poly.entity_id
_entity_poly.type
_entity_poly.pdbx_seq_one_letter_code
_entity_poly.pdbx_strand_id
1 'polypeptide(L)'
;MITEIDRLSNNSDAREVEDYLERFDIWCLTKSDLDEKKKVAFFLHFIGTEAYALVKNLAFPESPINCFYHTLKKILLQHFKPVNFVAVERAKFNVLIRFEA
;
A
#
# COMPACT_ATOMS: atom_id res chain seq x y z
N MET A 1 -6.87 21.15 12.51
CA MET A 1 -6.34 21.11 11.14
C MET A 1 -6.16 19.65 10.75
N ILE A 2 -6.80 19.21 9.67
CA ILE A 2 -6.44 17.94 9.02
C ILE A 2 -5.15 18.27 8.26
N THR A 3 -4.02 17.79 8.77
CA THR A 3 -2.74 17.84 8.07
C THR A 3 -2.84 16.88 6.90
N GLU A 4 -2.84 17.40 5.67
CA GLU A 4 -2.90 16.59 4.44
C GLU A 4 -1.85 15.47 4.49
N ILE A 5 -2.33 14.23 4.33
CA ILE A 5 -1.47 13.10 4.01
C ILE A 5 -1.50 13.00 2.49
N ASP A 6 -0.33 13.00 1.85
CA ASP A 6 -0.23 12.86 0.40
C ASP A 6 -0.86 11.55 -0.05
N ARG A 7 -1.63 11.56 -1.13
CA ARG A 7 -2.35 10.38 -1.61
C ARG A 7 -1.41 9.43 -2.33
N LEU A 8 -1.74 8.13 -2.29
CA LEU A 8 -1.02 7.13 -3.07
C LEU A 8 -1.47 7.16 -4.53
N SER A 9 -0.52 7.00 -5.45
CA SER A 9 -0.77 6.74 -6.87
C SER A 9 -0.59 5.25 -7.17
N ASN A 10 -1.22 4.77 -8.23
CA ASN A 10 -0.99 3.41 -8.74
C ASN A 10 0.46 3.18 -9.22
N ASN A 11 1.20 4.24 -9.52
CA ASN A 11 2.61 4.16 -9.95
C ASN A 11 3.60 4.31 -8.80
N SER A 12 3.12 4.40 -7.55
CA SER A 12 4.00 4.57 -6.40
C SER A 12 4.96 3.41 -6.24
N ASP A 13 6.19 3.70 -5.83
CA ASP A 13 7.17 2.65 -5.51
C ASP A 13 6.94 2.06 -4.11
N ALA A 14 7.61 0.95 -3.79
CA ALA A 14 7.44 0.29 -2.49
C ALA A 14 7.81 1.20 -1.30
N ARG A 15 8.78 2.11 -1.46
CA ARG A 15 9.22 3.02 -0.40
C ARG A 15 8.17 4.12 -0.19
N GLU A 16 7.65 4.69 -1.25
CA GLU A 16 6.59 5.71 -1.17
C GLU A 16 5.34 5.16 -0.46
N VAL A 17 5.02 3.88 -0.69
CA VAL A 17 3.92 3.20 0.01
C VAL A 17 4.25 2.96 1.48
N GLU A 18 5.47 2.53 1.80
CA GLU A 18 5.92 2.37 3.20
C GLU A 18 5.88 3.71 3.96
N ASP A 19 6.39 4.80 3.37
CA ASP A 19 6.40 6.15 3.92
C ASP A 19 4.97 6.69 4.15
N TYR A 20 4.07 6.47 3.18
CA TYR A 20 2.66 6.82 3.33
C TYR A 20 2.01 6.11 4.51
N LEU A 21 2.21 4.79 4.63
CA LEU A 21 1.63 3.98 5.69
C LEU A 21 2.15 4.40 7.07
N GLU A 22 3.45 4.73 7.17
CA GLU A 22 4.05 5.25 8.39
C GLU A 22 3.43 6.61 8.78
N ARG A 23 3.32 7.54 7.82
CA ARG A 23 2.66 8.85 8.05
C ARG A 23 1.22 8.70 8.51
N PHE A 24 0.47 7.76 7.93
CA PHE A 24 -0.89 7.47 8.35
C PHE A 24 -0.94 6.89 9.77
N ASP A 25 -0.03 5.97 10.11
CA ASP A 25 0.06 5.42 11.47
C ASP A 25 0.42 6.52 12.50
N ILE A 26 1.36 7.42 12.19
CA ILE A 26 1.70 8.58 13.03
C ILE A 26 0.48 9.48 13.21
N TRP A 27 -0.26 9.77 12.12
CA TRP A 27 -1.48 10.55 12.21
C TRP A 27 -2.53 9.89 13.12
N CYS A 28 -2.67 8.56 13.06
CA CYS A 28 -3.57 7.82 13.92
C CYS A 28 -3.21 7.97 15.41
N LEU A 29 -1.91 8.04 15.75
CA LEU A 29 -1.47 8.27 17.14
C LEU A 29 -1.91 9.64 17.68
N THR A 30 -2.17 10.62 16.82
CA THR A 30 -2.71 11.93 17.22
C THR A 30 -4.21 11.90 17.55
N LYS A 31 -4.90 10.76 17.31
CA LYS A 31 -6.34 10.60 17.50
C LYS A 31 -6.61 9.66 18.68
N SER A 32 -7.02 10.23 19.80
CA SER A 32 -7.27 9.47 21.04
C SER A 32 -8.55 8.61 21.00
N ASP A 33 -9.49 8.87 20.08
CA ASP A 33 -10.80 8.20 19.98
C ASP A 33 -10.95 7.31 18.74
N LEU A 34 -9.83 6.91 18.13
CA LEU A 34 -9.80 6.15 16.88
C LEU A 34 -9.99 4.65 17.13
N ASP A 35 -11.23 4.19 17.02
CA ASP A 35 -11.52 2.75 16.93
C ASP A 35 -11.13 2.16 15.56
N GLU A 36 -11.12 0.83 15.46
CA GLU A 36 -10.70 0.13 14.24
C GLU A 36 -11.55 0.51 13.02
N LYS A 37 -12.86 0.68 13.19
CA LYS A 37 -13.78 1.01 12.09
C LYS A 37 -13.54 2.43 11.59
N LYS A 38 -13.33 3.38 12.50
CA LYS A 38 -12.91 4.75 12.17
C LYS A 38 -11.54 4.75 11.49
N LYS A 39 -10.58 3.96 11.99
CA LYS A 39 -9.24 3.85 11.39
C LYS A 39 -9.32 3.39 9.93
N VAL A 40 -10.09 2.35 9.66
CA VAL A 40 -10.33 1.86 8.29
C VAL A 40 -11.03 2.92 7.43
N ALA A 41 -12.07 3.58 7.95
CA ALA A 41 -12.78 4.63 7.21
C ALA A 41 -11.86 5.81 6.84
N PHE A 42 -11.04 6.28 7.78
CA PHE A 42 -10.06 7.34 7.52
C PHE A 42 -8.99 6.88 6.54
N PHE A 43 -8.49 5.66 6.67
CA PHE A 43 -7.52 5.10 5.74
C PHE A 43 -8.06 5.13 4.30
N LEU A 44 -9.26 4.59 4.08
CA LEU A 44 -9.89 4.56 2.76
C LEU A 44 -10.21 5.98 2.22
N HIS A 45 -10.43 6.95 3.10
CA HIS A 45 -10.62 8.34 2.71
C HIS A 45 -9.32 9.02 2.29
N PHE A 46 -8.24 8.83 3.05
CA PHE A 46 -6.95 9.49 2.82
C PHE A 46 -6.11 8.86 1.71
N ILE A 47 -6.32 7.58 1.39
CA ILE A 47 -5.48 6.87 0.41
C ILE A 47 -5.61 7.42 -1.01
N GLY A 48 -6.74 8.06 -1.32
CA GLY A 48 -7.04 8.60 -2.64
C GLY A 48 -7.81 7.63 -3.53
N THR A 49 -8.44 8.16 -4.59
CA THR A 49 -9.40 7.42 -5.42
C THR A 49 -8.78 6.24 -6.17
N GLU A 50 -7.58 6.42 -6.73
CA GLU A 50 -6.90 5.37 -7.49
C GLU A 50 -6.52 4.19 -6.59
N ALA A 51 -5.83 4.48 -5.48
CA ALA A 51 -5.45 3.48 -4.51
C ALA A 51 -6.66 2.83 -3.82
N TYR A 52 -7.77 3.56 -3.61
CA TYR A 52 -9.02 2.98 -3.14
C TYR A 52 -9.58 1.94 -4.12
N ALA A 53 -9.58 2.23 -5.43
CA ALA A 53 -10.02 1.28 -6.45
C ALA A 53 -9.13 0.02 -6.46
N LEU A 54 -7.82 0.18 -6.29
CA LEU A 54 -6.88 -0.92 -6.13
C LEU A 54 -7.20 -1.76 -4.88
N VAL A 55 -7.35 -1.13 -3.72
CA VAL A 55 -7.70 -1.80 -2.45
C VAL A 55 -9.02 -2.57 -2.60
N LYS A 56 -10.03 -1.98 -3.25
CA LYS A 56 -11.31 -2.63 -3.51
C LYS A 56 -11.16 -3.90 -4.35
N ASN A 57 -10.30 -3.87 -5.37
CA ASN A 57 -10.01 -5.05 -6.19
C ASN A 57 -9.23 -6.11 -5.42
N LEU A 58 -8.26 -5.70 -4.61
CA LEU A 58 -7.40 -6.62 -3.85
C LEU A 58 -8.12 -7.25 -2.64
N ALA A 59 -9.10 -6.57 -2.05
CA ALA A 59 -9.88 -7.07 -0.90
C ALA A 59 -11.05 -8.00 -1.29
N PHE A 60 -11.34 -8.13 -2.59
CA PHE A 60 -12.44 -8.97 -3.08
C PHE A 60 -12.31 -10.44 -2.58
N PRO A 61 -13.39 -11.08 -2.10
CA PRO A 61 -14.81 -10.69 -2.20
C PRO A 61 -15.33 -9.78 -1.09
N GLU A 62 -14.50 -9.44 -0.09
CA GLU A 62 -14.91 -8.57 1.00
C GLU A 62 -14.94 -7.10 0.59
N SER A 63 -15.79 -6.31 1.27
CA SER A 63 -15.77 -4.85 1.12
C SER A 63 -14.64 -4.29 1.99
N PRO A 64 -13.79 -3.36 1.49
CA PRO A 64 -12.66 -2.83 2.25
C PRO A 64 -13.03 -2.25 3.63
N ILE A 65 -14.25 -1.72 3.78
CA ILE A 65 -14.74 -1.17 5.05
C ILE A 65 -14.99 -2.24 6.14
N ASN A 66 -15.12 -3.50 5.73
CA ASN A 66 -15.31 -4.65 6.63
C ASN A 66 -13.99 -5.34 6.98
N CYS A 67 -12.90 -5.02 6.28
CA CYS A 67 -11.58 -5.55 6.56
C CYS A 67 -10.92 -4.78 7.71
N PHE A 68 -9.97 -5.42 8.40
CA PHE A 68 -9.12 -4.75 9.38
C PHE A 68 -8.04 -3.90 8.70
N TYR A 69 -7.64 -2.80 9.34
CA TYR A 69 -6.58 -1.93 8.84
C TYR A 69 -5.27 -2.68 8.61
N HIS A 70 -4.88 -3.57 9.53
CA HIS A 70 -3.65 -4.35 9.37
C HIS A 70 -3.69 -5.27 8.13
N THR A 71 -4.88 -5.76 7.77
CA THR A 71 -5.08 -6.59 6.57
C THR A 71 -4.93 -5.75 5.31
N LEU A 72 -5.57 -4.56 5.27
CA LEU A 72 -5.44 -3.63 4.15
C LEU A 72 -3.99 -3.15 3.95
N LYS A 73 -3.29 -2.82 5.04
CA LYS A 73 -1.87 -2.45 5.04
C LYS A 73 -1.01 -3.55 4.41
N LYS A 74 -1.22 -4.81 4.83
CA LYS A 74 -0.47 -5.96 4.32
C LYS A 74 -0.73 -6.18 2.83
N ILE A 75 -1.99 -6.10 2.38
CA ILE A 75 -2.38 -6.28 0.99
C ILE A 75 -1.69 -5.24 0.09
N LEU A 76 -1.65 -3.98 0.50
CA LEU A 76 -0.95 -2.93 -0.25
C LEU A 76 0.55 -3.18 -0.33
N LEU A 77 1.20 -3.50 0.80
CA LEU A 77 2.62 -3.81 0.82
C LEU A 77 2.96 -4.98 -0.10
N GLN A 78 2.14 -6.03 -0.12
CA GLN A 78 2.36 -7.18 -1.01
C GLN A 78 2.21 -6.83 -2.49
N HIS A 79 1.33 -5.90 -2.83
CA HIS A 79 1.14 -5.46 -4.21
C HIS A 79 2.35 -4.65 -4.72
N PHE A 80 2.80 -3.67 -3.93
CA PHE A 80 3.88 -2.76 -4.33
C PHE A 80 5.29 -3.32 -4.06
N LYS A 81 5.42 -4.33 -3.19
CA LYS A 81 6.66 -5.06 -2.92
C LYS A 81 6.52 -6.50 -3.40
N PRO A 82 6.56 -6.74 -4.73
CA PRO A 82 6.48 -8.09 -5.25
C PRO A 82 7.62 -8.91 -4.68
N VAL A 83 7.31 -10.15 -4.28
CA VAL A 83 8.35 -11.11 -3.89
C VAL A 83 9.29 -11.25 -5.09
N ASN A 84 10.58 -11.00 -4.87
CA ASN A 84 11.60 -11.17 -5.90
C ASN A 84 11.51 -12.58 -6.48
N PHE A 85 10.94 -12.71 -7.67
CA PHE A 85 10.84 -14.00 -8.31
C PHE A 85 12.25 -14.37 -8.80
N VAL A 86 12.81 -15.44 -8.23
CA VAL A 86 14.17 -15.89 -8.56
C VAL A 86 14.38 -16.03 -10.06
N ALA A 87 13.35 -16.43 -10.83
CA ALA A 87 13.48 -16.53 -12.28
C ALA A 87 13.52 -15.15 -12.98
N VAL A 88 12.85 -14.12 -12.47
CA VAL A 88 12.95 -12.75 -13.00
C VAL A 88 14.36 -12.22 -12.76
N GLU A 89 14.91 -12.42 -11.56
CA GLU A 89 16.29 -12.00 -11.26
C GLU A 89 17.32 -12.77 -12.10
N ARG A 90 17.15 -14.09 -12.27
CA ARG A 90 17.99 -14.89 -13.18
C ARG A 90 17.86 -14.43 -14.64
N ALA A 91 16.67 -14.07 -15.10
CA ALA A 91 16.46 -13.55 -16.44
C ALA A 91 17.18 -12.21 -16.63
N LYS A 92 17.04 -11.26 -15.69
CA LYS A 92 17.76 -9.99 -15.71
C LYS A 92 19.28 -10.20 -15.72
N PHE A 93 19.79 -11.08 -14.86
CA PHE A 93 21.20 -11.42 -14.80
C PHE A 93 21.71 -12.03 -16.11
N ASN A 94 20.98 -12.98 -16.69
CA ASN A 94 21.32 -13.60 -17.98
C ASN A 94 21.30 -12.60 -19.14
N VAL A 95 20.40 -11.62 -19.12
CA VAL A 95 20.36 -10.56 -20.13
C VAL A 95 21.62 -9.70 -20.02
N LEU A 96 22.01 -9.27 -18.81
CA LEU A 96 23.21 -8.46 -18.59
C LEU A 96 24.48 -9.18 -19.08
N ILE A 97 24.65 -10.46 -18.74
CA ILE A 97 25.82 -11.24 -19.18
C ILE A 97 25.90 -11.39 -20.71
N ARG A 98 24.76 -11.47 -21.41
CA ARG A 98 24.75 -11.62 -22.88
C ARG A 98 25.08 -10.34 -23.63
N PHE A 99 25.00 -9.17 -22.99
CA PHE A 99 25.40 -7.90 -23.59
C PHE A 99 26.89 -7.60 -23.43
N GLU A 100 27.59 -8.29 -22.52
CA GLU A 100 29.03 -8.13 -22.27
C GLU A 100 29.91 -9.12 -23.04
N ALA A 101 29.32 -10.03 -23.82
CA ALA A 101 30.00 -11.01 -24.67
C ALA A 101 29.89 -10.64 -26.16
#